data_AF-A0AAW9CZH3-F1
#
_entry.id   AF-A0AAW9CZH3-F1
#
_cell.length_a   1.000
_cell.length_b   1.000
_cell.length_c   1.000
_cell.angle_alpha   90.00
_cell.angle_beta   90.00
_cell.angle_gamma   90.00
#
_symmetry.space_group_name_H-M   'P 1'
#
loop_
_entity.id
_entity.type
_entity.pdbx_description
1 polymer ?
#
loop_
_entity_poly.entity_id
_entity_poly.type
_entity_poly.pdbx_seq_one_letter_code
_entity_poly.pdbx_strand_id
1 'polypeptide(L)'
;MAWRQSRWFRRWLIVIVFWAVPVAIVAVREIREEMAYNYADLKLALTTWELTDAQRAAGAAKVCRGEPADARAAGCPADVLAANARRQQEARDEFSVRKRTLASYLWHAFVGYWIVPAAFLFACGVVIGLVRRALRRPPIKPPVSHH
;
A
#
# COMPACT_ATOMS: atom_id res chain seq x y z
N MET A 1 -19.80 -11.19 -32.54
CA MET A 1 -19.06 -12.24 -31.80
C MET A 1 -18.33 -11.72 -30.53
N ALA A 2 -18.79 -10.65 -29.87
CA ALA A 2 -18.08 -10.10 -28.70
C ALA A 2 -18.48 -10.71 -27.34
N TRP A 3 -19.62 -11.40 -27.25
CA TRP A 3 -20.22 -11.76 -25.95
C TRP A 3 -19.65 -13.01 -25.28
N ARG A 4 -18.99 -13.90 -26.03
CA ARG A 4 -18.37 -15.12 -25.48
C ARG A 4 -17.00 -14.83 -24.85
N GLN A 5 -16.36 -13.73 -25.25
CA GLN A 5 -15.07 -13.28 -24.75
C GLN A 5 -15.19 -12.61 -23.37
N SER A 6 -16.32 -11.94 -23.10
CA SER A 6 -16.57 -11.28 -21.81
C SER A 6 -16.81 -12.26 -20.65
N ARG A 7 -17.42 -13.44 -20.86
CA ARG A 7 -17.68 -14.38 -19.77
C ARG A 7 -16.42 -15.05 -19.22
N TRP A 8 -15.49 -15.43 -20.11
CA TRP A 8 -14.22 -16.02 -19.68
C TRP A 8 -13.36 -14.96 -18.97
N PHE A 9 -13.24 -13.77 -19.55
CA PHE A 9 -12.52 -12.66 -18.91
C PHE A 9 -13.11 -12.28 -17.56
N ARG A 10 -14.44 -12.21 -17.46
CA ARG A 10 -15.14 -11.92 -16.21
C ARG A 10 -14.93 -13.00 -15.16
N ARG A 11 -14.93 -14.29 -15.55
CA ARG A 11 -14.60 -15.39 -14.63
C ARG A 11 -13.15 -15.33 -14.18
N TRP A 12 -12.23 -15.07 -15.10
CA TRP A 12 -10.82 -14.86 -14.77
C TRP A 12 -10.66 -13.71 -13.78
N LEU A 13 -11.28 -12.55 -14.05
CA LEU A 13 -11.21 -11.38 -13.18
C LEU A 13 -11.80 -11.65 -11.78
N ILE A 14 -12.92 -12.37 -11.68
CA ILE A 14 -13.50 -12.77 -10.38
C ILE A 14 -12.55 -13.69 -9.61
N VAL A 15 -11.98 -14.71 -10.27
CA VAL A 15 -11.04 -15.65 -9.63
C VAL A 15 -9.80 -14.93 -9.12
N ILE A 16 -9.24 -14.05 -9.95
CA ILE A 16 -8.12 -13.20 -9.58
C ILE A 16 -8.55 -12.32 -8.38
N VAL A 17 -9.54 -11.45 -8.49
CA VAL A 17 -9.91 -10.56 -7.38
C VAL A 17 -10.21 -11.33 -6.08
N PHE A 18 -10.93 -12.45 -6.15
CA PHE A 18 -11.25 -13.26 -4.97
C PHE A 18 -10.01 -13.87 -4.31
N TRP A 19 -9.04 -14.33 -5.10
CA TRP A 19 -7.79 -14.89 -4.58
C TRP A 19 -6.84 -13.78 -4.06
N ALA A 20 -7.00 -12.53 -4.51
CA ALA A 20 -6.15 -11.38 -4.13
C ALA A 20 -6.46 -10.87 -2.72
N VAL A 21 -7.75 -10.82 -2.40
CA VAL A 21 -8.25 -10.14 -1.20
C VAL A 21 -7.72 -10.76 0.10
N PRO A 22 -7.73 -12.10 0.31
CA PRO A 22 -7.20 -12.70 1.55
C PRO A 22 -5.70 -12.45 1.73
N VAL A 23 -4.92 -12.56 0.66
CA VAL A 23 -3.47 -12.36 0.68
C VAL A 23 -3.13 -10.90 0.99
N ALA A 24 -3.83 -9.96 0.37
CA ALA A 24 -3.68 -8.54 0.66
C ALA A 24 -4.05 -8.21 2.12
N ILE A 25 -5.10 -8.82 2.67
CA ILE A 25 -5.51 -8.62 4.07
C ILE A 25 -4.41 -9.08 5.04
N VAL A 26 -3.84 -10.26 4.83
CA VAL A 26 -2.76 -10.79 5.68
C VAL A 26 -1.53 -9.88 5.62
N ALA A 27 -1.11 -9.51 4.41
CA ALA A 27 0.04 -8.62 4.23
C ALA A 27 -0.18 -7.25 4.89
N VAL A 28 -1.37 -6.65 4.75
CA VAL A 28 -1.69 -5.36 5.39
C VAL A 28 -1.73 -5.48 6.92
N ARG A 29 -2.17 -6.62 7.48
CA ARG A 29 -2.20 -6.83 8.94
C ARG A 29 -0.79 -6.90 9.53
N GLU A 30 0.09 -7.71 8.95
CA GLU A 30 1.48 -7.86 9.40
C GLU A 30 2.21 -6.50 9.44
N ILE A 31 2.01 -5.72 8.38
CA ILE A 31 2.62 -4.40 8.26
C ILE A 31 1.99 -3.37 9.18
N ARG A 32 0.70 -3.47 9.49
CA ARG A 32 0.10 -2.59 10.50
C ARG A 32 0.67 -2.87 11.88
N GLU A 33 0.99 -4.11 12.19
CA GLU A 33 1.65 -4.48 13.45
C GLU A 33 3.07 -3.91 13.50
N GLU A 34 3.89 -4.08 12.46
CA GLU A 34 5.23 -3.47 12.41
C GLU A 34 5.21 -1.94 12.40
N MET A 35 4.24 -1.33 11.73
CA MET A 35 4.09 0.14 11.70
C MET A 35 3.57 0.70 13.02
N ALA A 36 2.86 -0.08 13.84
CA ALA A 36 2.43 0.34 15.17
C ALA A 36 3.63 0.57 16.11
N TYR A 37 4.65 -0.28 16.03
CA TYR A 37 5.90 -0.12 16.77
C TYR A 37 6.68 1.12 16.31
N ASN A 38 6.83 1.30 15.00
CA ASN A 38 7.48 2.50 14.45
C ASN A 38 6.71 3.79 14.78
N TYR A 39 5.38 3.72 14.89
CA TYR A 39 4.56 4.86 15.30
C TYR A 39 4.75 5.20 16.79
N ALA A 40 4.87 4.19 17.65
CA ALA A 40 5.17 4.40 19.06
C ALA A 40 6.54 5.09 19.24
N ASP A 41 7.54 4.70 18.45
CA ASP A 41 8.87 5.29 18.47
C ASP A 41 8.88 6.73 17.93
N LEU A 42 8.18 6.99 16.81
CA LEU A 42 7.94 8.35 16.31
C LEU A 42 7.25 9.23 17.38
N LYS A 43 6.24 8.68 18.07
CA LYS A 43 5.53 9.41 19.12
C LYS A 43 6.45 9.72 20.30
N LEU A 44 7.35 8.81 20.66
CA LEU A 44 8.35 9.03 21.70
C LEU A 44 9.32 10.16 21.29
N ALA A 45 9.82 10.15 20.05
CA ALA A 45 10.70 11.17 19.52
C ALA A 45 10.03 12.56 19.41
N LEU A 46 8.73 12.60 19.10
CA LEU A 46 7.96 13.86 19.02
C LEU A 46 7.56 14.41 20.39
N THR A 47 7.47 13.56 21.41
CA THR A 47 7.08 13.94 22.77
C THR A 47 8.28 14.18 23.70
N THR A 48 9.49 13.86 23.27
CA THR A 48 10.73 14.16 23.99
C THR A 48 11.21 15.57 23.63
N TRP A 49 11.35 16.40 24.67
CA TRP A 49 11.74 17.80 24.54
C TRP A 49 13.12 18.01 25.16
N GLU A 50 14.06 18.49 24.36
CA GLU A 50 15.35 18.95 24.87
C GLU A 50 15.25 20.43 25.23
N LEU A 51 15.51 20.69 26.51
CA LEU A 51 15.44 22.00 27.13
C LEU A 51 16.81 22.28 27.73
N THR A 52 17.36 23.46 27.43
CA THR A 52 18.55 23.95 28.14
C THR A 52 18.22 24.22 29.61
N ASP A 53 19.22 24.23 30.48
CA ASP A 53 18.97 24.48 31.91
C ASP A 53 18.33 25.85 32.17
N ALA A 54 18.64 26.85 31.36
CA ALA A 54 17.99 28.17 31.40
C ALA A 54 16.49 28.08 31.04
N GLN A 55 16.12 27.31 30.00
CA GLN A 55 14.72 27.11 29.61
C GLN A 55 13.97 26.25 30.63
N ARG A 56 14.64 25.28 31.24
CA ARG A 56 14.11 24.45 32.33
C ARG A 56 13.83 25.30 33.58
N ALA A 57 14.77 26.18 33.95
CA ALA A 57 14.60 27.15 35.03
C ALA A 57 13.51 28.20 34.76
N ALA A 58 13.33 28.60 33.50
CA ALA A 58 12.24 29.49 33.06
C ALA A 58 10.86 28.80 33.02
N GLY A 59 10.77 27.51 33.37
CA GLY A 59 9.51 26.78 33.44
C GLY A 59 8.99 26.27 32.10
N ALA A 60 9.79 26.32 31.03
CA ALA A 60 9.39 25.84 29.70
C ALA A 60 8.97 24.36 29.72
N ALA A 61 9.53 23.56 30.64
CA ALA A 61 9.15 22.16 30.84
C ALA A 61 7.67 21.94 31.22
N LYS A 62 6.99 22.95 31.79
CA LYS A 62 5.56 22.85 32.13
C LYS A 62 4.66 22.98 30.90
N VAL A 63 5.13 23.71 29.88
CA VAL A 63 4.35 24.18 28.73
C VAL A 63 4.72 23.43 27.45
N CYS A 64 6.00 23.13 27.24
CA CYS A 64 6.51 22.38 26.10
C CYS A 64 6.39 20.88 26.36
N ARG A 65 5.19 20.31 26.16
CA ARG A 65 4.89 18.88 26.30
C ARG A 65 3.92 18.42 25.22
N GLY A 66 3.90 17.12 24.96
CA GLY A 66 3.01 16.53 23.95
C GLY A 66 3.51 16.74 22.53
N GLU A 67 2.60 16.75 21.56
CA GLU A 67 2.96 17.01 20.17
C GLU A 67 3.40 18.46 19.95
N PRO A 68 4.21 18.74 18.91
CA PRO A 68 4.72 20.09 18.65
C PRO A 68 3.61 21.12 18.44
N ALA A 69 2.48 20.70 17.86
CA ALA A 69 1.31 21.55 17.67
C ALA A 69 0.62 21.88 18.99
N ASP A 70 0.48 20.90 19.88
CA ASP A 70 -0.11 21.07 21.21
C ASP A 70 0.79 21.93 22.10
N ALA A 71 2.11 21.71 22.06
CA ALA A 71 3.08 22.55 22.76
C ALA A 71 3.04 24.00 22.27
N ARG A 72 2.86 24.21 20.95
CA ARG A 72 2.68 25.55 20.39
C ARG A 72 1.37 26.20 20.86
N ALA A 73 0.28 25.43 20.91
CA ALA A 73 -1.01 25.89 21.42
C ALA A 73 -0.99 26.18 22.93
N ALA A 74 -0.18 25.43 23.70
CA ALA A 74 0.03 25.64 25.12
C ALA A 74 0.89 26.89 25.43
N GLY A 75 1.55 27.47 24.42
CA GLY A 75 2.38 28.67 24.57
C GLY A 75 3.88 28.38 24.74
N CYS A 76 4.38 27.26 24.21
CA CYS A 76 5.80 26.96 24.21
C CYS A 76 6.60 28.06 23.45
N PRO A 77 7.70 28.56 24.04
CA PRO A 77 8.52 29.61 23.42
C PRO A 77 9.03 29.24 22.02
N ALA A 78 9.06 30.21 21.11
CA ALA A 78 9.42 29.98 19.71
C ALA A 78 10.89 29.55 19.52
N ASP A 79 11.79 29.96 20.41
CA ASP A 79 13.19 29.54 20.46
C ASP A 79 13.33 28.05 20.81
N VAL A 80 12.54 27.56 21.78
CA VAL A 80 12.48 26.14 22.16
C VAL A 80 11.90 25.30 21.01
N LEU A 81 10.86 25.80 20.35
CA LEU A 81 10.26 25.15 19.18
C LEU A 81 11.25 25.09 18.01
N ALA A 82 11.97 26.18 17.72
CA ALA A 82 12.96 26.22 16.64
C ALA A 82 14.16 25.29 16.92
N ALA A 83 14.63 25.22 18.17
CA ALA A 83 15.72 24.36 18.57
C ALA A 83 15.39 22.86 18.42
N ASN A 84 14.15 22.47 18.71
CA ASN A 84 13.69 21.08 18.58
C ASN A 84 13.12 20.74 17.19
N ALA A 85 12.81 21.74 16.35
CA ALA A 85 12.19 21.55 15.05
C ALA A 85 12.99 20.62 14.12
N ARG A 86 14.34 20.73 14.12
CA ARG A 86 15.20 19.91 13.26
C ARG A 86 15.09 18.42 13.59
N ARG A 87 15.21 18.05 14.87
CA ARG A 87 15.05 16.67 15.34
C ARG A 87 13.64 16.13 15.04
N GLN A 88 12.62 16.96 15.22
CA GLN A 88 11.24 16.55 14.93
C GLN A 88 11.00 16.35 13.43
N GLN A 89 11.66 17.12 12.57
CA GLN A 89 11.64 16.91 11.12
C GLN A 89 12.42 15.64 10.73
N GLU A 90 13.62 15.45 11.27
CA GLU A 90 14.42 14.23 11.06
C GLU A 90 13.64 12.97 11.44
N ALA A 91 12.95 12.96 12.58
CA ALA A 91 12.10 11.85 13.02
C ALA A 91 10.91 11.59 12.07
N ARG A 92 10.27 12.64 11.55
CA ARG A 92 9.18 12.52 10.55
C ARG A 92 9.70 12.01 9.22
N ASP A 93 10.85 12.48 8.78
CA ASP A 93 11.47 12.09 7.53
C ASP A 93 11.89 10.62 7.58
N GLU A 94 12.52 10.17 8.67
CA GLU A 94 12.88 8.77 8.87
C GLU A 94 11.65 7.86 8.88
N PHE A 95 10.58 8.25 9.58
CA PHE A 95 9.32 7.51 9.54
C PHE A 95 8.71 7.45 8.13
N SER A 96 8.81 8.54 7.36
CA SER A 96 8.33 8.59 5.98
C SER A 96 9.13 7.66 5.07
N VAL A 97 10.45 7.57 5.26
CA VAL A 97 11.35 6.68 4.52
C VAL A 97 11.02 5.23 4.85
N ARG A 98 10.91 4.87 6.13
CA ARG A 98 10.55 3.51 6.56
C ARG A 98 9.20 3.08 5.96
N LYS A 99 8.19 3.97 5.96
CA LYS A 99 6.89 3.71 5.33
C LYS A 99 6.99 3.47 3.83
N ARG A 100 7.82 4.24 3.11
CA ARG A 100 8.03 4.09 1.66
C ARG A 100 8.74 2.78 1.33
N THR A 101 9.75 2.41 2.10
CA THR A 101 10.47 1.13 1.94
C THR A 101 9.52 -0.05 2.11
N LEU A 102 8.68 -0.01 3.15
CA LEU A 102 7.70 -1.05 3.41
C LEU A 102 6.64 -1.14 2.28
N ALA A 103 6.18 0.02 1.78
CA ALA A 103 5.29 0.07 0.62
C ALA A 103 5.95 -0.49 -0.66
N SER A 104 7.25 -0.27 -0.85
CA SER A 104 8.01 -0.82 -1.97
C SER A 104 8.17 -2.34 -1.88
N TYR A 105 8.44 -2.88 -0.68
CA TYR A 105 8.49 -4.32 -0.46
C TYR A 105 7.14 -5.00 -0.67
N LEU A 106 6.08 -4.40 -0.15
CA LEU A 106 4.71 -4.83 -0.41
C LEU A 106 4.39 -4.84 -1.90
N TRP A 107 4.80 -3.80 -2.61
CA TRP A 107 4.60 -3.69 -4.04
C TRP A 107 5.31 -4.82 -4.78
N HIS A 108 6.56 -5.13 -4.42
CA HIS A 108 7.29 -6.25 -5.01
C HIS A 108 6.64 -7.60 -4.71
N ALA A 109 6.26 -7.83 -3.45
CA ALA A 109 5.57 -9.06 -3.05
C ALA A 109 4.23 -9.21 -3.79
N PHE A 110 3.47 -8.14 -3.88
CA PHE A 110 2.23 -8.08 -4.64
C PHE A 110 2.48 -8.36 -6.12
N VAL A 111 3.39 -7.65 -6.78
CA VAL A 111 3.65 -7.86 -8.22
C VAL A 111 4.13 -9.29 -8.49
N GLY A 112 5.10 -9.79 -7.72
CA GLY A 112 5.69 -11.10 -7.93
C GLY A 112 4.73 -12.25 -7.63
N TYR A 113 4.00 -12.20 -6.52
CA TYR A 113 3.08 -13.27 -6.12
C TYR A 113 1.73 -13.20 -6.83
N TRP A 114 1.28 -11.99 -7.18
CA TRP A 114 -0.08 -11.76 -7.65
C TRP A 114 -0.16 -11.47 -9.15
N ILE A 115 0.52 -10.41 -9.60
CA ILE A 115 0.39 -9.91 -10.97
C ILE A 115 1.00 -10.89 -11.96
N VAL A 116 2.17 -11.46 -11.64
CA VAL A 116 2.86 -12.41 -12.52
C VAL A 116 2.02 -13.69 -12.76
N PRO A 117 1.50 -14.38 -11.73
CA PRO A 117 0.63 -15.54 -11.95
C PRO A 117 -0.69 -15.19 -12.65
N ALA A 118 -1.29 -14.03 -12.33
CA ALA A 118 -2.51 -13.59 -13.00
C ALA A 118 -2.29 -13.38 -14.50
N ALA A 119 -1.21 -12.70 -14.88
CA ALA A 119 -0.81 -12.47 -16.27
C ALA A 119 -0.50 -13.79 -16.99
N PHE A 120 0.18 -14.72 -16.32
CA PHE A 120 0.47 -16.05 -16.86
C PHE A 120 -0.83 -16.83 -17.17
N LEU A 121 -1.76 -16.90 -16.23
CA LEU A 121 -3.07 -17.56 -16.44
C LEU A 121 -3.87 -16.90 -17.56
N PHE A 122 -3.80 -15.57 -17.67
CA PHE A 122 -4.43 -14.84 -18.76
C PHE A 122 -3.82 -15.23 -20.11
N ALA A 123 -2.49 -15.22 -20.22
CA ALA A 123 -1.77 -15.61 -21.43
C ALA A 123 -2.10 -17.05 -21.86
N CYS A 124 -2.11 -18.00 -20.92
CA CYS A 124 -2.53 -19.38 -21.20
C CYS A 124 -3.96 -19.44 -21.77
N GLY A 125 -4.90 -18.70 -21.18
CA GLY A 125 -6.27 -18.67 -21.68
C GLY A 125 -6.42 -18.04 -23.07
N VAL A 126 -5.62 -17.01 -23.38
CA VAL A 126 -5.54 -16.41 -24.72
C VAL A 126 -5.01 -17.44 -25.73
N VAL A 127 -3.91 -18.12 -25.41
CA VAL A 127 -3.31 -19.16 -26.27
C VAL A 127 -4.33 -20.26 -26.57
N ILE A 128 -5.01 -20.79 -25.55
CA ILE A 128 -6.06 -21.82 -25.71
C ILE A 128 -7.21 -21.29 -26.58
N GLY A 129 -7.61 -20.03 -26.39
CA GLY A 129 -8.64 -19.37 -27.18
C GLY A 129 -8.28 -19.25 -28.66
N LEU A 130 -7.04 -18.87 -28.95
CA LEU A 130 -6.51 -18.76 -30.31
C LEU A 130 -6.38 -20.13 -30.98
N VAL A 131 -5.83 -21.13 -30.28
CA VAL A 131 -5.74 -22.51 -30.78
C VAL A 131 -7.12 -23.07 -31.10
N ARG A 132 -8.10 -22.91 -30.20
CA ARG A 132 -9.50 -23.32 -30.47
C ARG A 132 -10.11 -22.57 -31.66
N ARG A 133 -9.73 -21.32 -31.89
CA ARG A 133 -10.22 -20.54 -33.03
C ARG A 133 -9.59 -21.03 -34.33
N ALA A 134 -8.29 -21.32 -34.33
CA ALA A 134 -7.57 -21.86 -35.48
C ALA A 134 -8.07 -23.26 -35.86
N LEU A 135 -8.41 -24.10 -34.88
CA LEU A 135 -8.91 -25.46 -35.09
C LEU A 135 -10.41 -25.56 -35.42
N ARG A 136 -11.18 -24.45 -35.38
CA ARG A 136 -12.59 -24.47 -35.80
C ARG A 136 -12.69 -24.66 -37.31
N ARG A 137 -13.11 -25.84 -37.75
CA ARG A 137 -13.52 -26.10 -39.14
C ARG A 137 -14.69 -25.17 -39.52
N PRO A 138 -14.76 -24.71 -40.79
CA PRO A 138 -15.90 -23.92 -41.26
C PRO A 138 -17.20 -24.72 -41.11
N PRO A 139 -18.33 -24.06 -40.81
CA PRO A 139 -19.61 -24.75 -40.70
C PRO A 139 -19.92 -25.44 -42.03
N ILE A 140 -20.12 -26.77 -41.98
CA ILE A 140 -20.64 -27.53 -43.11
C ILE A 140 -22.02 -26.96 -43.39
N LYS A 141 -22.20 -26.32 -44.54
CA LYS A 141 -23.52 -25.87 -44.99
C LYS A 141 -24.43 -27.10 -45.02
N PRO A 142 -25.61 -27.09 -44.37
CA PRO A 142 -26.55 -28.18 -44.53
C PRO A 142 -26.87 -28.33 -46.02
N PRO A 143 -27.01 -29.57 -46.53
CA PRO A 143 -27.31 -29.78 -47.94
C PRO A 143 -28.62 -29.06 -48.28
N VAL A 144 -28.58 -28.24 -49.32
CA VAL A 144 -29.77 -27.61 -49.89
C VAL A 144 -30.65 -28.75 -50.41
N SER A 145 -31.80 -28.94 -49.78
CA SER A 145 -32.84 -29.85 -50.27
C SER A 145 -33.36 -29.31 -51.61
N HIS A 146 -33.03 -29.98 -52.71
CA HIS A 146 -33.72 -29.76 -53.97
C HIS A 146 -35.12 -30.38 -53.87
N HIS A 147 -36.12 -29.53 -54.09
CA HIS A 147 -37.54 -29.88 -54.22
C HIS A 147 -37.78 -30.85 -55.37
#